data_AF-A0A8X6X8B2-F1
#
_entry.id   AF-A0A8X6X8B2-F1
#
_cell.length_a   1.000
_cell.length_b   1.000
_cell.length_c   1.000
_cell.angle_alpha   90.00
_cell.angle_beta   90.00
_cell.angle_gamma   90.00
#
_symmetry.space_group_name_H-M   'P 1'
#
loop_
_entity.id
_entity.type
_entity.pdbx_description
1 polymer ?
#
loop_
_entity_poly.entity_id
_entity_poly.type
_entity_poly.pdbx_seq_one_letter_code
_entity_poly.pdbx_strand_id
1 'polypeptide(L)'
;FWDVRYPYSKKKINGPHICNNGGIEFWNEEKFLTASWRRRHPLQVWDYNANALLANIKPDDENCFLYCCQYVQPEELLLLGGSHKNMLRIVDINAKLTVASLWNLKGAVYFAKLLPKLDETSFTQRFCFCAENSVYIAEIIV
;
A
#
# COMPACT_ATOMS: atom_id res chain seq x y z
N PHE A 1 5.09 12.67 13.45
CA PHE A 1 5.56 13.94 12.87
C PHE A 1 6.70 14.47 13.73
N TRP A 2 7.88 14.54 13.15
CA TRP A 2 9.08 15.01 13.83
C TRP A 2 9.70 16.14 13.02
N ASP A 3 10.31 17.08 13.74
CA ASP A 3 11.01 18.21 13.19
C ASP A 3 12.34 18.27 13.93
N VAL A 4 13.44 18.20 13.19
CA VAL A 4 14.81 18.11 13.73
C VAL A 4 15.17 19.25 14.69
N ARG A 5 14.45 20.38 14.61
CA ARG A 5 14.62 21.53 15.49
C ARG A 5 14.10 21.31 16.91
N TYR A 6 13.33 20.24 17.15
CA TYR A 6 12.70 19.93 18.44
C TYR A 6 13.08 18.51 18.89
N PRO A 7 13.33 18.30 20.20
CA PRO A 7 13.72 16.99 20.72
C PRO A 7 12.53 16.04 20.92
N TYR A 8 11.31 16.44 20.54
CA TYR A 8 10.08 15.67 20.72
C TYR A 8 9.23 15.67 19.45
N SER A 9 8.32 14.71 19.34
CA SER A 9 7.34 14.66 18.25
C SER A 9 6.35 15.83 18.34
N LYS A 10 6.17 16.58 17.24
CA LYS A 10 5.19 17.68 17.19
C LYS A 10 3.74 17.19 17.15
N LYS A 11 3.50 16.08 16.44
CA LYS A 11 2.18 15.47 16.29
C LYS A 11 2.32 13.95 16.22
N LYS A 12 1.25 13.25 16.60
CA LYS A 12 1.10 11.80 16.47
C LYS A 12 -0.27 11.44 15.92
N ILE A 13 -0.35 10.26 15.31
CA ILE A 13 -1.59 9.60 14.91
C ILE A 13 -1.67 8.31 15.71
N ASN A 14 -2.85 8.06 16.28
CA ASN A 14 -3.14 6.82 16.97
C ASN A 14 -4.04 5.96 16.07
N GLY A 15 -3.90 4.64 16.16
CA GLY A 15 -4.79 3.70 15.48
C GLY A 15 -4.05 2.70 14.60
N PRO A 16 -3.39 3.13 13.51
CA PRO A 16 -2.68 2.22 12.61
C PRO A 16 -1.72 1.28 13.35
N HIS A 17 -1.66 0.03 12.90
CA HIS A 17 -0.69 -0.96 13.41
C HIS A 17 0.21 -1.38 12.26
N ILE A 18 1.33 -0.66 12.13
CA ILE A 18 2.27 -0.78 11.02
C ILE A 18 3.39 -1.73 11.42
N CYS A 19 3.59 -2.79 10.66
CA CYS A 19 4.59 -3.81 10.96
C CYS A 19 5.87 -3.69 10.10
N ASN A 20 5.90 -2.78 9.12
CA ASN A 20 7.07 -2.53 8.28
C ASN A 20 7.03 -1.13 7.66
N ASN A 21 8.18 -0.61 7.22
CA ASN A 21 8.32 0.68 6.55
C ASN A 21 7.43 0.80 5.31
N GLY A 22 7.23 -0.30 4.57
CA GLY A 22 6.34 -0.31 3.41
C GLY A 22 4.86 -0.08 3.74
N GLY A 23 4.46 -0.08 5.01
CA GLY A 23 3.08 0.14 5.44
C GLY A 23 2.64 1.61 5.47
N ILE A 24 3.50 2.55 5.10
CA ILE A 24 3.17 3.97 4.99
C ILE A 24 3.63 4.45 3.61
N GLU A 25 2.74 5.12 2.88
CA GLU A 25 3.02 5.61 1.53
C GLU A 25 2.41 6.98 1.31
N PHE A 26 3.15 7.91 0.70
CA PHE A 26 2.59 9.20 0.30
C PHE A 26 1.79 9.04 -0.99
N TRP A 27 0.54 9.51 -0.97
CA TRP A 27 -0.25 9.66 -2.19
C TRP A 27 0.18 10.94 -2.91
N ASN A 28 0.30 12.03 -2.16
CA ASN A 28 0.79 13.32 -2.61
C ASN A 28 1.31 14.11 -1.39
N GLU A 29 1.58 15.41 -1.57
CA GLU A 29 2.10 16.28 -0.50
C GLU A 29 1.11 16.48 0.67
N GLU A 30 -0.18 16.29 0.43
CA GLU A 30 -1.25 16.54 1.41
C GLU A 30 -1.80 15.26 2.03
N LYS A 31 -1.65 14.11 1.35
CA LYS A 31 -2.28 12.85 1.74
C LYS A 31 -1.28 11.71 1.76
N PHE A 32 -1.44 10.86 2.77
CA PHE A 32 -0.70 9.61 2.86
C PHE A 32 -1.60 8.47 3.28
N LEU A 33 -1.12 7.26 3.01
CA LEU A 33 -1.80 6.01 3.20
C LEU A 33 -1.12 5.24 4.32
N THR A 34 -1.93 4.49 5.06
CA THR A 34 -1.41 3.51 6.02
C THR A 34 -1.99 2.14 5.71
N ALA A 35 -1.12 1.19 5.41
CA ALA A 35 -1.38 -0.24 5.33
C ALA A 35 -1.04 -0.89 6.69
N SER A 36 -2.08 -1.23 7.43
CA SER A 36 -2.00 -1.80 8.76
C SER A 36 -2.25 -3.30 8.78
N TRP A 37 -1.50 -3.99 9.63
CA TRP A 37 -1.73 -5.38 9.98
C TRP A 37 -2.91 -5.47 10.96
N ARG A 38 -4.12 -5.29 10.43
CA ARG A 38 -5.36 -5.35 11.21
C ARG A 38 -6.48 -5.97 10.37
N ARG A 39 -7.48 -6.51 11.06
CA ARG A 39 -8.70 -7.01 10.42
C ARG A 39 -9.62 -5.88 9.95
N ARG A 40 -9.80 -4.86 10.81
CA ARG A 40 -10.72 -3.75 10.56
C ARG A 40 -9.94 -2.52 10.11
N HIS A 41 -10.40 -1.89 9.03
CA HIS A 41 -9.79 -0.70 8.42
C HIS A 41 -8.27 -0.88 8.18
N PRO A 42 -7.86 -1.91 7.43
CA PRO A 42 -6.44 -2.18 7.17
C PRO A 42 -5.81 -1.10 6.30
N LEU A 43 -6.59 -0.45 5.42
CA LEU A 43 -6.12 0.61 4.53
C LEU A 43 -6.85 1.92 4.86
N GLN A 44 -6.09 2.96 5.18
CA GLN A 44 -6.63 4.26 5.58
C GLN A 44 -5.93 5.41 4.84
N VAL A 45 -6.68 6.45 4.51
CA VAL A 45 -6.19 7.70 3.91
C VAL A 45 -6.21 8.79 4.95
N TRP A 46 -5.12 9.52 5.07
CA TRP A 46 -4.93 10.57 6.07
C TRP A 46 -4.60 11.88 5.40
N ASP A 47 -5.08 12.96 6.01
CA ASP A 47 -4.61 14.31 5.73
C ASP A 47 -3.36 14.59 6.56
N TYR A 48 -2.26 14.90 5.87
CA TYR A 48 -0.96 15.17 6.48
C TYR A 48 -0.97 16.46 7.31
N ASN A 49 -1.63 17.51 6.83
CA ASN A 49 -1.61 18.84 7.46
C ASN A 49 -2.56 18.90 8.67
N ALA A 50 -3.81 18.47 8.45
CA ALA A 50 -4.87 18.42 9.45
C ALA A 50 -4.69 17.29 10.46
N ASN A 51 -3.83 16.30 10.17
CA ASN A 51 -3.59 15.14 11.03
C ASN A 51 -4.89 14.35 11.29
N ALA A 52 -5.74 14.24 10.26
CA ALA A 52 -7.08 13.71 10.35
C ALA A 52 -7.26 12.49 9.43
N LEU A 53 -8.05 11.53 9.89
CA LEU A 53 -8.47 10.39 9.07
C LEU A 53 -9.49 10.90 8.03
N LEU A 54 -9.16 10.75 6.75
CA LEU A 54 -10.07 11.14 5.66
C LEU A 54 -10.99 9.98 5.27
N ALA A 55 -10.43 8.78 5.13
CA ALA A 55 -11.19 7.63 4.67
C ALA A 55 -10.60 6.29 5.13
N ASN A 56 -11.47 5.28 5.22
CA ASN A 56 -11.06 3.88 5.26
C ASN A 56 -11.38 3.25 3.90
N ILE A 57 -10.39 2.67 3.23
CA ILE A 57 -10.60 1.99 1.95
C ILE A 57 -10.90 0.52 2.26
N LYS A 58 -12.06 0.06 1.80
CA LYS A 58 -12.47 -1.34 1.85
C LYS A 58 -12.79 -1.77 0.41
N PRO A 59 -11.82 -2.37 -0.31
CA PRO A 59 -11.98 -2.69 -1.72
C PRO A 59 -12.87 -3.91 -1.97
N ASP A 60 -12.98 -4.79 -0.98
CA ASP A 60 -13.82 -5.99 -0.98
C ASP A 60 -14.06 -6.47 0.47
N ASP A 61 -14.75 -7.60 0.62
CA ASP A 61 -15.06 -8.23 1.91
C ASP A 61 -13.95 -9.16 2.45
N GLU A 62 -12.85 -9.31 1.71
CA GLU A 62 -11.74 -10.16 2.13
C GLU A 62 -10.84 -9.43 3.14
N ASN A 63 -10.29 -10.19 4.09
CA ASN A 63 -9.26 -9.66 4.99
C ASN A 63 -7.93 -9.54 4.25
N CYS A 64 -7.03 -8.67 4.72
CA CYS A 64 -5.74 -8.47 4.07
C CYS A 64 -4.54 -8.59 5.00
N PHE A 65 -4.65 -8.09 6.25
CA PHE A 65 -3.52 -8.00 7.19
C PHE A 65 -2.26 -7.42 6.52
N LEU A 66 -2.36 -6.13 6.13
CA LEU A 66 -1.41 -5.51 5.21
C LEU A 66 -0.05 -5.24 5.88
N TYR A 67 1.02 -5.50 5.13
CA TYR A 67 2.38 -5.14 5.49
C TYR A 67 2.93 -4.00 4.64
N CYS A 68 2.48 -3.88 3.39
CA CYS A 68 2.92 -2.81 2.51
C CYS A 68 1.81 -2.26 1.62
N CYS A 69 1.98 -0.99 1.24
CA CYS A 69 1.24 -0.32 0.19
C CYS A 69 2.21 0.52 -0.65
N GLN A 70 1.93 0.65 -1.94
CA GLN A 70 2.59 1.61 -2.81
C GLN A 70 1.55 2.24 -3.73
N TYR A 71 1.69 3.56 -3.92
CA TYR A 71 0.86 4.33 -4.82
C TYR A 71 1.48 4.32 -6.23
N VAL A 72 0.64 4.10 -7.23
CA VAL A 72 1.06 3.98 -8.64
C VAL A 72 0.40 5.09 -9.44
N GLN A 73 1.26 5.96 -9.99
CA GLN A 73 0.87 7.06 -10.88
C GLN A 73 1.30 6.74 -12.33
N PRO A 74 0.53 7.20 -13.34
CA PRO A 74 -0.70 8.00 -13.26
C PRO A 74 -1.99 7.18 -13.08
N GLU A 75 -1.92 5.86 -12.97
CA GLU A 75 -3.09 4.97 -13.06
C GLU A 75 -3.99 4.99 -11.80
N GLU A 76 -3.63 5.75 -10.76
CA GLU A 76 -4.38 5.89 -9.51
C GLU A 76 -4.63 4.52 -8.82
N LEU A 77 -3.65 3.63 -8.94
CA LEU A 77 -3.68 2.28 -8.37
C LEU A 77 -2.89 2.18 -7.07
N LEU A 78 -3.27 1.21 -6.25
CA LEU A 78 -2.57 0.81 -5.04
C LEU A 78 -2.11 -0.63 -5.14
N LEU A 79 -0.80 -0.82 -5.04
CA LEU A 79 -0.19 -2.13 -4.87
C LEU A 79 -0.09 -2.46 -3.38
N LEU A 80 -0.70 -3.56 -2.96
CA LEU A 80 -0.83 -3.97 -1.57
C LEU A 80 -0.22 -5.36 -1.36
N GLY A 81 0.45 -5.56 -0.22
CA GLY A 81 1.02 -6.84 0.21
C GLY A 81 0.59 -7.17 1.65
N GLY A 82 0.35 -8.44 1.95
CA GLY A 82 -0.14 -8.86 3.27
C GLY A 82 -0.09 -10.36 3.53
N SER A 83 -0.48 -10.75 4.75
CA SER A 83 -0.47 -12.15 5.21
C SER A 83 -1.79 -12.87 5.09
N HIS A 84 -2.92 -12.20 4.80
CA HIS A 84 -4.16 -12.95 4.62
C HIS A 84 -4.09 -13.78 3.34
N LYS A 85 -4.10 -15.11 3.44
CA LYS A 85 -3.89 -16.00 2.30
C LYS A 85 -2.63 -15.63 1.50
N ASN A 86 -1.62 -15.04 2.14
CA ASN A 86 -0.35 -14.65 1.53
C ASN A 86 -0.53 -13.97 0.16
N MET A 87 -0.99 -12.72 0.16
CA MET A 87 -1.45 -12.07 -1.07
C MET A 87 -0.55 -10.95 -1.58
N LEU A 88 -0.71 -10.69 -2.88
CA LEU A 88 -0.47 -9.41 -3.52
C LEU A 88 -1.79 -8.92 -4.14
N ARG A 89 -2.12 -7.64 -4.02
CA ARG A 89 -3.40 -7.10 -4.49
C ARG A 89 -3.21 -5.73 -5.13
N ILE A 90 -3.99 -5.46 -6.17
CA ILE A 90 -4.08 -4.15 -6.82
C ILE A 90 -5.49 -3.60 -6.61
N VAL A 91 -5.57 -2.37 -6.12
CA VAL A 91 -6.83 -1.67 -5.86
C VAL A 91 -6.85 -0.37 -6.65
N ASP A 92 -7.95 -0.08 -7.34
CA ASP A 92 -8.21 1.25 -7.86
C ASP A 92 -8.70 2.14 -6.71
N ILE A 93 -7.99 3.24 -6.44
CA ILE A 93 -8.28 4.09 -5.29
C ILE A 93 -9.56 4.92 -5.47
N ASN A 94 -9.91 5.25 -6.71
CA ASN A 94 -11.06 6.08 -7.06
C ASN A 94 -12.33 5.24 -7.02
N ALA A 95 -12.31 4.09 -7.70
CA ALA A 95 -13.40 3.12 -7.67
C ALA A 95 -13.52 2.44 -6.31
N LYS A 96 -12.42 2.38 -5.54
CA LYS A 96 -12.31 1.63 -4.27
C LYS A 96 -12.66 0.16 -4.48
N LEU A 97 -12.12 -0.43 -5.53
CA LEU A 97 -12.36 -1.82 -5.92
C LEU A 97 -11.04 -2.54 -6.17
N THR A 98 -11.03 -3.83 -5.85
CA THR A 98 -9.93 -4.72 -6.22
C THR A 98 -9.95 -4.95 -7.73
N VAL A 99 -8.85 -4.60 -8.40
CA VAL A 99 -8.67 -4.79 -9.86
C VAL A 99 -8.03 -6.14 -10.15
N ALA A 100 -7.05 -6.53 -9.34
CA ALA A 100 -6.34 -7.79 -9.49
C ALA A 100 -5.84 -8.31 -8.13
N SER A 101 -5.64 -9.62 -8.02
CA SER A 101 -5.04 -10.24 -6.83
C SER A 101 -4.33 -11.54 -7.16
N LEU A 102 -3.22 -11.78 -6.47
CA LEU A 102 -2.53 -13.06 -6.37
C LEU A 102 -2.71 -13.57 -4.95
N TRP A 103 -3.07 -14.85 -4.84
CA TRP A 103 -3.40 -15.49 -3.57
C TRP A 103 -2.61 -16.78 -3.38
N ASN A 104 -2.54 -17.23 -2.14
CA ASN A 104 -1.89 -18.48 -1.73
C ASN A 104 -0.42 -18.55 -2.17
N LEU A 105 0.28 -17.41 -2.11
CA LEU A 105 1.73 -17.39 -2.24
C LEU A 105 2.34 -18.20 -1.08
N LYS A 106 3.55 -18.73 -1.27
CA LYS A 106 4.19 -19.58 -0.27
C LYS A 106 4.45 -18.87 1.06
N GLY A 107 4.56 -17.54 1.04
CA GLY A 107 4.71 -16.71 2.23
C GLY A 107 4.06 -15.34 2.06
N ALA A 108 3.90 -14.63 3.17
CA ALA A 108 3.31 -13.29 3.15
C ALA A 108 4.16 -12.31 2.33
N VAL A 109 3.50 -11.32 1.74
CA VAL A 109 4.17 -10.26 1.00
C VAL A 109 4.44 -9.09 1.93
N TYR A 110 5.69 -8.96 2.37
CA TYR A 110 6.12 -7.90 3.29
C TYR A 110 6.47 -6.58 2.57
N PHE A 111 6.78 -6.68 1.28
CA PHE A 111 7.24 -5.57 0.47
C PHE A 111 6.94 -5.83 -1.01
N ALA A 112 6.49 -4.78 -1.69
CA ALA A 112 6.31 -4.75 -3.13
C ALA A 112 6.75 -3.39 -3.65
N LYS A 113 7.33 -3.35 -4.85
CA LYS A 113 7.83 -2.13 -5.46
C LYS A 113 7.52 -2.07 -6.95
N LEU A 114 7.04 -0.92 -7.40
CA LEU A 114 6.91 -0.53 -8.78
C LEU A 114 8.29 -0.54 -9.44
N LEU A 115 8.38 -1.19 -10.59
CA LEU A 115 9.58 -1.15 -11.40
C LEU A 115 9.48 0.02 -12.40
N PRO A 116 10.62 0.62 -12.78
CA PRO A 116 10.64 1.63 -13.83
C PRO A 116 9.99 1.10 -15.12
N LYS A 117 9.21 1.96 -15.78
CA LYS A 117 8.81 1.72 -17.16
C LYS A 117 10.07 1.71 -18.03
N LEU A 118 10.22 0.69 -18.87
CA LEU A 118 11.31 0.65 -19.86
C LEU A 118 11.00 1.52 -21.07
N ASP A 119 9.70 1.69 -21.32
CA ASP A 119 9.13 2.48 -22.40
C ASP A 119 7.93 3.24 -21.82
N GLU A 120 8.01 4.56 -21.83
CA GLU A 120 6.95 5.45 -21.33
C GLU A 120 5.65 5.34 -22.14
N THR A 121 5.73 4.82 -23.37
CA THR A 121 4.54 4.56 -24.21
C THR A 121 3.89 3.21 -23.90
N SER A 122 4.50 2.40 -23.03
CA SER A 122 3.95 1.09 -22.69
C SER A 122 2.74 1.23 -21.76
N PHE A 123 1.70 0.51 -22.14
CA PHE A 123 0.51 0.23 -21.33
C PHE A 123 0.77 -0.83 -20.25
N THR A 124 2.01 -1.29 -20.08
CA THR A 124 2.35 -2.29 -19.06
C THR A 124 2.96 -1.63 -17.84
N GLN A 125 2.43 -1.93 -16.67
CA GLN A 125 3.06 -1.62 -15.40
C GLN A 125 3.64 -2.88 -14.78
N ARG A 126 4.92 -2.82 -14.39
CA ARG A 126 5.62 -3.92 -13.73
C ARG A 126 5.92 -3.60 -12.29
N PHE A 127 5.95 -4.64 -11.46
CA PHE A 127 6.29 -4.55 -10.05
C PHE A 127 7.02 -5.81 -9.61
N CYS A 128 7.91 -5.65 -8.65
CA CYS A 128 8.56 -6.76 -7.97
C CYS A 128 8.03 -6.91 -6.55
N PHE A 129 8.01 -8.14 -6.04
CA PHE A 129 7.65 -8.43 -4.66
C PHE A 129 8.34 -9.71 -4.21
N CYS A 130 8.44 -9.89 -2.90
CA CYS A 130 8.98 -11.12 -2.32
C CYS A 130 7.87 -11.86 -1.56
N ALA A 131 7.83 -13.18 -1.73
CA ALA A 131 7.04 -14.06 -0.90
C ALA A 131 7.89 -15.28 -0.52
N GLU A 132 7.98 -15.55 0.78
CA GLU A 132 8.87 -16.57 1.35
C GLU A 132 10.33 -16.36 0.89
N ASN A 133 10.87 -17.26 0.07
CA ASN A 133 12.25 -17.27 -0.42
C ASN A 133 12.32 -17.02 -1.93
N SER A 134 11.32 -16.35 -2.49
CA SER A 134 11.22 -16.11 -3.93
C SER A 134 10.89 -14.65 -4.24
N VAL A 135 11.65 -14.08 -5.17
CA VAL A 135 11.36 -12.77 -5.77
C VAL A 135 10.56 -12.99 -7.03
N TYR A 136 9.44 -12.29 -7.12
CA TYR A 136 8.54 -12.31 -8.26
C TYR A 136 8.62 -10.98 -8.98
N ILE A 137 8.49 -11.04 -10.31
CA ILE A 137 8.20 -9.88 -11.16
C ILE A 137 6.85 -10.17 -11.79
N ALA A 138 5.92 -9.25 -11.63
CA ALA A 138 4.59 -9.33 -12.20
C ALA A 138 4.30 -8.08 -13.02
N GLU A 139 3.42 -8.26 -13.99
CA GLU A 139 3.06 -7.26 -14.98
C GLU A 139 1.53 -7.17 -15.05
N ILE A 140 1.02 -5.95 -15.16
CA ILE A 140 -0.37 -5.65 -15.44
C ILE A 140 -0.45 -4.74 -16.66
N ILE A 141 -1.46 -4.97 -17.51
CA ILE A 141 -1.79 -4.09 -18.62
C ILE A 141 -2.83 -3.09 -18.10
N VAL A 142 -2.54 -1.80 -18.25
CA VAL A 142 -3.31 -0.65 -17.76
C VAL A 142 -3.73 0.25 -18.90
#